data_AF-A0A2M8NBD8-F1
#
_entry.id   AF-A0A2M8NBD8-F1
#
_cell.length_a   1.000
_cell.length_b   1.000
_cell.length_c   1.000
_cell.angle_alpha   90.00
_cell.angle_beta   90.00
_cell.angle_gamma   90.00
#
_symmetry.space_group_name_H-M   'P 1'
#
loop_
_entity.id
_entity.type
_entity.pdbx_description
1 polymer ?
#
loop_
_entity_poly.entity_id
_entity_poly.type
_entity_poly.pdbx_seq_one_letter_code
_entity_poly.pdbx_strand_id
1 'polypeptide(L)'
;MAKRKSSSNTSGKRRGRKSRAEARVERTTWFLMVLVFAVIYILPEGTLPNPLIPFSGAVILLGAGVYQFQHGWRVPPTTWIFGTIMLMFAIYNVSVDLDANFYGVTLLVFAIVLGIGAVTGET
;
A
#
# COMPACT_ATOMS: atom_id res chain seq x y z
N MET A 1 -24.65 40.21 -40.12
CA MET A 1 -23.62 39.21 -39.74
C MET A 1 -23.46 39.23 -38.22
N ALA A 2 -24.01 38.24 -37.51
CA ALA A 2 -23.98 38.17 -36.04
C ALA A 2 -22.87 37.21 -35.58
N LYS A 3 -21.94 37.73 -34.77
CA LYS A 3 -20.74 37.06 -34.26
C LYS A 3 -21.15 36.04 -33.19
N ARG A 4 -21.21 34.74 -33.53
CA ARG A 4 -21.43 33.66 -32.56
C ARG A 4 -20.26 33.63 -31.57
N LYS A 5 -20.52 34.00 -30.31
CA LYS A 5 -19.60 33.76 -29.20
C LYS A 5 -19.42 32.26 -29.04
N SER A 6 -18.24 31.76 -29.40
CA SER A 6 -17.77 30.43 -29.06
C SER A 6 -17.66 30.33 -27.55
N SER A 7 -18.59 29.60 -26.93
CA SER A 7 -18.51 29.20 -25.53
C SER A 7 -17.47 28.07 -25.45
N SER A 8 -16.22 28.43 -25.17
CA SER A 8 -15.18 27.47 -24.79
C SER A 8 -15.59 26.83 -23.46
N ASN A 9 -16.21 25.66 -23.57
CA ASN A 9 -16.57 24.81 -22.45
C ASN A 9 -15.26 24.31 -21.83
N THR A 10 -14.73 25.09 -20.89
CA THR A 10 -13.56 24.77 -20.09
C THR A 10 -13.97 23.64 -19.17
N SER A 11 -13.78 22.41 -19.65
CA SER A 11 -13.85 21.20 -18.85
C SER A 11 -12.69 21.23 -17.85
N GLY A 12 -12.88 21.99 -16.77
CA GLY A 12 -12.07 21.85 -15.57
C GLY A 12 -12.12 20.38 -15.18
N LYS A 13 -10.97 19.70 -15.31
CA LYS A 13 -10.73 18.33 -14.86
C LYS A 13 -11.31 18.19 -13.47
N ARG A 14 -12.52 17.61 -13.38
CA ARG A 14 -13.07 17.13 -12.12
C ARG A 14 -12.07 16.06 -11.67
N ARG A 15 -11.28 16.35 -10.63
CA ARG A 15 -10.70 15.31 -9.78
C ARG A 15 -11.87 14.38 -9.46
N GLY A 16 -11.90 13.21 -10.11
CA GLY A 16 -12.97 12.24 -9.93
C GLY A 16 -13.13 12.02 -8.44
N ARG A 17 -14.31 12.31 -7.91
CA ARG A 17 -14.58 12.19 -6.49
C ARG A 17 -14.41 10.71 -6.14
N LYS A 18 -13.29 10.39 -5.48
CA LYS A 18 -12.92 9.05 -5.05
C LYS A 18 -14.12 8.38 -4.38
N SER A 19 -14.41 7.13 -4.75
CA SER A 19 -15.55 6.44 -4.17
C SER A 19 -15.32 6.29 -2.66
N ARG A 20 -16.37 6.39 -1.85
CA ARG A 20 -16.27 6.12 -0.40
C ARG A 20 -15.71 4.72 -0.12
N ALA A 21 -15.95 3.77 -1.04
CA ALA A 21 -15.43 2.42 -0.96
C ALA A 21 -13.91 2.38 -1.19
N GLU A 22 -13.41 3.10 -2.20
CA GLU A 22 -11.98 3.19 -2.53
C GLU A 22 -11.19 3.81 -1.37
N ALA A 23 -11.65 4.94 -0.84
CA ALA A 23 -11.04 5.60 0.32
C ALA A 23 -11.08 4.74 1.60
N ARG A 24 -12.09 3.87 1.74
CA ARG A 24 -12.15 2.93 2.88
C ARG A 24 -11.06 1.89 2.77
N VAL A 25 -10.86 1.29 1.61
CA VAL A 25 -9.85 0.24 1.41
C VAL A 25 -8.46 0.79 1.69
N GLU A 26 -8.16 2.00 1.25
CA GLU A 26 -6.86 2.61 1.53
C GLU A 26 -6.63 2.81 3.03
N ARG A 27 -7.61 3.36 3.74
CA ARG A 27 -7.52 3.48 5.20
C ARG A 27 -7.38 2.14 5.90
N THR A 28 -8.05 1.09 5.40
CA THR A 28 -7.89 -0.26 5.92
C THR A 28 -6.47 -0.77 5.66
N THR A 29 -5.93 -0.63 4.46
CA THR A 29 -4.54 -1.00 4.13
C THR A 29 -3.54 -0.30 5.05
N TRP A 30 -3.74 1.00 5.27
CA TRP A 30 -2.94 1.81 6.19
C TRP A 30 -3.06 1.34 7.63
N PHE A 31 -4.29 1.14 8.11
CA PHE A 31 -4.56 0.62 9.43
C PHE A 31 -3.89 -0.74 9.65
N LEU A 32 -3.94 -1.63 8.66
CA LEU A 32 -3.29 -2.94 8.72
C LEU A 32 -1.76 -2.83 8.79
N MET A 33 -1.13 -1.93 8.05
CA MET A 33 0.32 -1.69 8.16
C MET A 33 0.70 -1.20 9.55
N VAL A 34 -0.04 -0.23 10.08
CA VAL A 34 0.18 0.29 11.44
C VAL A 34 -0.11 -0.78 12.49
N LEU A 35 -1.10 -1.64 12.26
CA LEU A 35 -1.41 -2.77 13.14
C LEU A 35 -0.25 -3.77 13.19
N VAL A 36 0.38 -4.09 12.05
CA VAL A 36 1.57 -4.94 12.03
C VAL A 36 2.70 -4.31 12.85
N PHE A 37 2.94 -3.00 12.71
CA PHE A 37 3.88 -2.28 13.58
C PHE A 37 3.54 -2.44 15.06
N ALA A 38 2.28 -2.21 15.44
CA ALA A 38 1.84 -2.30 16.82
C ALA A 38 2.04 -3.72 17.38
N VAL A 39 1.69 -4.75 16.60
CA VAL A 39 1.87 -6.15 17.00
C VAL A 39 3.35 -6.48 17.20
N ILE A 40 4.24 -6.07 16.28
CA ILE A 40 5.67 -6.36 16.42
C ILE A 40 6.27 -5.62 17.62
N TYR A 41 5.84 -4.38 17.87
CA TYR A 41 6.37 -3.59 18.98
C TYR A 41 5.91 -4.08 20.37
N ILE A 42 4.68 -4.59 20.47
CA ILE A 42 4.11 -5.04 21.74
C ILE A 42 4.60 -6.45 22.10
N LEU A 43 4.83 -7.30 21.10
CA LEU A 43 5.28 -8.68 21.35
C LEU A 43 6.78 -8.74 21.67
N PRO A 44 7.20 -9.60 22.59
CA PRO A 44 8.63 -9.83 22.85
C PRO A 44 9.37 -10.32 21.59
N GLU A 45 10.63 -9.90 21.45
CA GLU A 45 11.50 -10.38 20.38
C GLU A 45 11.56 -11.92 20.36
N GLY A 46 11.55 -12.51 19.16
CA GLY A 46 11.54 -13.98 18.98
C GLY A 46 10.17 -14.65 19.12
N THR A 47 9.10 -13.92 19.48
CA THR A 47 7.74 -14.49 19.55
C THR A 47 7.17 -14.77 18.16
N LEU A 48 7.45 -13.89 17.18
CA LEU A 48 6.98 -14.04 15.81
C LEU A 48 8.06 -14.70 14.94
N PRO A 49 7.70 -15.68 14.10
CA PRO A 49 8.63 -16.22 13.12
C PRO A 49 9.14 -15.13 12.17
N ASN A 50 10.45 -15.11 11.88
CA ASN A 50 11.06 -14.14 10.97
C ASN A 50 10.36 -14.02 9.60
N PRO A 51 9.90 -15.11 8.94
CA PRO A 51 9.21 -15.00 7.66
C PRO A 51 7.88 -14.27 7.76
N LEU A 52 7.23 -14.28 8.94
CA LEU A 52 5.89 -13.77 9.14
C LEU A 52 5.83 -12.24 8.98
N ILE A 53 6.91 -11.55 9.33
CA ILE A 53 7.01 -10.10 9.27
C ILE A 53 6.90 -9.61 7.80
N PRO A 54 7.83 -9.96 6.87
CA PRO A 54 7.71 -9.56 5.48
C PRO A 54 6.50 -10.20 4.79
N PHE A 55 6.11 -11.42 5.18
CA PHE A 55 4.91 -12.06 4.64
C PHE A 55 3.63 -11.26 4.91
N SER A 56 3.46 -10.75 6.13
CA SER A 56 2.31 -9.90 6.47
C SER A 56 2.26 -8.64 5.61
N GLY A 57 3.40 -8.00 5.37
CA GLY A 57 3.52 -6.86 4.46
C GLY A 57 3.15 -7.19 3.02
N ALA A 58 3.61 -8.34 2.52
CA ALA A 58 3.26 -8.83 1.19
C ALA A 58 1.75 -9.05 1.05
N VAL A 59 1.13 -9.73 2.02
CA VAL A 59 -0.32 -10.00 2.02
C VAL A 59 -1.12 -8.71 2.04
N ILE A 60 -0.75 -7.74 2.88
CA ILE A 60 -1.46 -6.46 2.97
C ILE A 60 -1.35 -5.68 1.66
N LEU A 61 -0.12 -5.50 1.15
CA LEU A 61 0.13 -4.69 -0.05
C LEU A 61 -0.42 -5.34 -1.31
N LEU A 62 -0.08 -6.60 -1.58
CA LEU A 62 -0.54 -7.30 -2.77
C LEU A 62 -2.03 -7.60 -2.69
N GLY A 63 -2.54 -7.98 -1.52
CA GLY A 63 -3.98 -8.20 -1.33
C GLY A 63 -4.79 -6.92 -1.59
N ALA A 64 -4.34 -5.78 -1.05
CA ALA A 64 -4.96 -4.49 -1.35
C ALA A 64 -4.84 -4.13 -2.83
N GLY A 65 -3.66 -4.30 -3.44
CA GLY A 65 -3.44 -4.03 -4.85
C GLY A 65 -4.34 -4.85 -5.76
N VAL A 66 -4.44 -6.16 -5.52
CA VAL A 66 -5.33 -7.07 -6.27
C VAL A 66 -6.78 -6.66 -6.10
N TYR A 67 -7.21 -6.40 -4.86
CA TYR A 67 -8.59 -5.99 -4.58
C TYR A 67 -8.95 -4.70 -5.32
N GLN A 68 -8.10 -3.66 -5.22
CA GLN A 68 -8.32 -2.39 -5.91
C GLN A 68 -8.32 -2.56 -7.44
N PHE A 69 -7.42 -3.38 -7.98
CA PHE A 69 -7.32 -3.68 -9.41
C PHE A 69 -8.60 -4.35 -9.94
N GLN A 70 -9.14 -5.33 -9.22
CA GLN A 70 -10.39 -6.02 -9.58
C GLN A 70 -11.59 -5.07 -9.61
N HIS A 71 -11.59 -4.02 -8.78
CA HIS A 71 -12.65 -3.01 -8.75
C HIS A 71 -12.42 -1.85 -9.74
N GLY A 72 -11.36 -1.91 -10.56
CA GLY A 72 -11.01 -0.87 -11.52
C GLY A 72 -10.50 0.42 -10.88
N TRP A 73 -10.09 0.38 -9.60
CA TRP A 73 -9.50 1.53 -8.92
C TRP A 73 -8.02 1.67 -9.25
N ARG A 74 -7.52 2.90 -9.16
CA ARG A 74 -6.12 3.17 -9.49
C ARG A 74 -5.23 2.66 -8.37
N VAL A 75 -4.41 1.66 -8.65
CA VAL A 75 -3.42 1.13 -7.71
C VAL A 75 -2.11 1.89 -7.87
N PRO A 76 -1.53 2.43 -6.79
CA PRO A 76 -0.20 3.02 -6.84
C PRO A 76 0.86 1.97 -7.24
N PRO A 77 1.78 2.26 -8.19
CA PRO A 77 2.86 1.33 -8.56
C PRO A 77 3.72 0.90 -7.37
N THR A 78 3.87 1.78 -6.38
CA THR A 78 4.58 1.51 -5.12
C THR A 78 3.98 0.31 -4.38
N THR A 79 2.65 0.14 -4.40
CA THR A 79 1.98 -0.99 -3.75
C THR A 79 2.45 -2.32 -4.32
N TRP A 80 2.54 -2.41 -5.64
CA TRP A 80 3.03 -3.61 -6.32
C TRP A 80 4.50 -3.87 -6.06
N ILE A 81 5.33 -2.83 -6.20
CA ILE A 81 6.78 -2.94 -6.04
C ILE A 81 7.11 -3.41 -4.62
N PHE A 82 6.61 -2.70 -3.61
CA PHE A 82 6.91 -3.01 -2.22
C PHE A 82 6.25 -4.31 -1.76
N GLY A 83 5.04 -4.62 -2.22
CA GLY A 83 4.41 -5.91 -1.93
C GLY A 83 5.19 -7.09 -2.52
N THR A 84 5.75 -6.93 -3.72
CA THR A 84 6.57 -7.96 -4.36
C THR A 84 7.91 -8.12 -3.64
N ILE A 85 8.57 -7.02 -3.27
CA ILE A 85 9.82 -7.06 -2.48
C ILE A 85 9.58 -7.80 -1.16
N MET A 86 8.48 -7.50 -0.47
CA MET A 86 8.11 -8.19 0.77
C MET A 86 7.87 -9.69 0.54
N LEU A 87 7.19 -10.05 -0.54
CA LEU A 87 6.98 -11.46 -0.89
C LEU A 87 8.31 -12.16 -1.14
N MET A 88 9.24 -11.51 -1.85
CA MET A 88 10.58 -12.05 -2.10
C MET A 88 11.35 -12.28 -0.80
N PHE A 89 11.28 -11.36 0.17
CA PHE A 89 11.92 -11.57 1.48
C PHE A 89 11.30 -12.73 2.26
N ALA A 90 9.97 -12.86 2.25
CA ALA A 90 9.31 -14.00 2.87
C ALA A 90 9.74 -15.34 2.23
N ILE A 91 9.79 -15.39 0.90
CA ILE A 91 10.25 -16.57 0.15
C ILE A 91 11.71 -16.87 0.46
N TYR A 92 12.58 -15.84 0.48
CA TYR A 92 13.99 -15.99 0.83
C TYR A 92 14.14 -16.59 2.23
N ASN A 93 13.36 -16.10 3.19
CA ASN A 93 13.37 -16.61 4.55
C ASN A 93 13.07 -18.11 4.59
N VAL A 94 12.02 -18.54 3.89
CA VAL A 94 11.60 -19.96 3.89
C VAL A 94 12.51 -20.85 3.04
N SER A 95 13.14 -20.31 1.99
CA SER A 95 13.85 -21.11 0.98
C SER A 95 15.37 -21.11 1.13
N VAL A 96 15.93 -20.09 1.77
CA VAL A 96 17.38 -19.85 1.83
C VAL A 96 17.87 -19.79 3.28
N ASP A 97 17.27 -18.93 4.10
CA ASP A 97 17.70 -18.71 5.47
C ASP A 97 16.51 -18.30 6.37
N LEU A 98 16.04 -19.23 7.20
CA LEU A 98 14.92 -19.04 8.13
C LEU A 98 15.24 -18.05 9.27
N ASP A 99 16.52 -17.80 9.53
CA ASP A 99 16.97 -16.93 10.61
C ASP A 99 17.29 -15.50 10.10
N ALA A 100 17.21 -15.26 8.79
CA ALA A 100 17.43 -13.95 8.22
C ALA A 100 16.43 -12.91 8.77
N ASN A 101 16.95 -11.84 9.38
CA ASN A 101 16.11 -10.81 9.99
C ASN A 101 15.86 -9.64 9.02
N PHE A 102 14.64 -9.57 8.47
CA PHE A 102 14.19 -8.47 7.60
C PHE A 102 13.31 -7.44 8.30
N TYR A 103 13.34 -7.40 9.65
CA TYR A 103 12.52 -6.47 10.43
C TYR A 103 12.73 -5.01 10.02
N GLY A 104 13.97 -4.52 10.09
CA GLY A 104 14.28 -3.12 9.78
C GLY A 104 13.90 -2.73 8.35
N VAL A 105 14.09 -3.64 7.39
CA VAL A 105 13.71 -3.40 5.98
C VAL A 105 12.18 -3.35 5.82
N THR A 106 11.46 -4.22 6.52
CA THR A 106 9.98 -4.22 6.52
C THR A 106 9.42 -2.91 7.06
N LEU A 107 9.96 -2.44 8.19
CA LEU A 107 9.55 -1.16 8.78
C LEU A 107 9.85 0.01 7.84
N LEU A 108 11.02 0.01 7.21
CA LEU A 108 11.42 1.06 6.28
C LEU A 108 10.45 1.13 5.09
N VAL A 109 10.08 -0.02 4.52
CA VAL A 109 9.13 -0.09 3.41
C VAL A 109 7.75 0.41 3.83
N PHE A 110 7.24 -0.01 4.98
CA PHE A 110 5.95 0.52 5.47
C PHE A 110 6.02 2.03 5.70
N ALA A 111 7.10 2.54 6.30
CA ALA A 111 7.30 3.97 6.48
C ALA A 111 7.31 4.73 5.15
N ILE A 112 7.94 4.18 4.10
CA ILE A 112 7.93 4.77 2.76
C ILE A 112 6.52 4.75 2.16
N VAL A 113 5.80 3.63 2.23
CA VAL A 113 4.45 3.51 1.66
C VAL A 113 3.48 4.47 2.36
N LEU A 114 3.51 4.51 3.69
CA LEU A 114 2.73 5.46 4.49
C LEU A 114 3.15 6.91 4.17
N GLY A 115 4.44 7.21 4.17
CA GLY A 115 4.94 8.55 3.86
C GLY A 115 4.49 9.05 2.48
N ILE A 116 4.59 8.21 1.45
CA ILE A 116 4.14 8.55 0.10
C ILE A 116 2.64 8.82 0.08
N GLY A 117 1.81 7.93 0.63
CA GLY A 117 0.35 8.13 0.57
C GLY A 117 -0.15 9.28 1.46
N ALA A 118 0.60 9.67 2.51
CA ALA A 118 0.32 10.89 3.29
C ALA A 118 0.62 12.15 2.45
N VAL A 119 1.75 12.16 1.74
CA VAL A 119 2.18 13.32 0.94
C VAL A 119 1.32 13.49 -0.31
N THR A 120 0.90 12.40 -0.97
CA THR A 120 0.09 12.48 -2.19
C THR A 120 -1.36 12.90 -1.92
N GLY A 121 -1.79 12.95 -0.65
CA GLY A 121 -3.19 13.18 -0.28
C GLY A 121 -4.12 12.11 -0.88
N GLU A 122 -3.57 10.92 -1.15
CA GLU A 122 -4.34 9.76 -1.58
C GLU A 122 -5.10 9.13 -0.41
N THR A 123 -4.90 9.63 0.82
CA THR A 123 -5.48 9.14 2.08
C THR A 123 -6.51 10.08 2.71
#